data_AF-A0A8S2F388-F1
#
_entry.id   AF-A0A8S2F388-F1
#
_cell.length_a   1.000
_cell.length_b   1.000
_cell.length_c   1.000
_cell.angle_alpha   90.00
_cell.angle_beta   90.00
_cell.angle_gamma   90.00
#
_symmetry.space_group_name_H-M   'P 1'
#
loop_
_entity.id
_entity.type
_entity.pdbx_description
1 polymer ?
#
loop_
_entity_poly.entity_id
_entity_poly.type
_entity_poly.pdbx_seq_one_letter_code
_entity_poly.pdbx_strand_id
1 'polypeptide(L)'
;MNQKHVQMVHGHLSKKHFDGAKHRTKSTAAFSENQPNERTTTIARNLEKLRLEVIRTEARVNFLQECKKNNIIPRGMIIKSNYNIYKNNKLLSETMNKIRDNTLAWRLKQLRSYQINANTQISILKYYIDTEQSQRDHSNALSWMIKKVNKIRDELKIKHEKKLNYLIDHLKRHPSLSAPNNNNNKFDNKNTYVVNNSNKTLTEQQLNVLEKGLKYVPTPKSIDLVDIITNVETSLKLTPKILKQVAISEVTEFVQK
;
A
#
# COMPACT_ATOMS: atom_id res chain seq x y z
N MET A 1 -10.91 54.10 -29.40
CA MET A 1 -10.94 54.20 -30.88
C MET A 1 -9.60 53.73 -31.39
N ASN A 2 -9.52 52.55 -32.01
CA ASN A 2 -8.46 52.20 -32.96
C ASN A 2 -8.90 51.00 -33.79
N GLN A 3 -8.58 51.11 -35.07
CA GLN A 3 -9.34 50.57 -36.20
C GLN A 3 -9.09 49.08 -36.42
N LYS A 4 -10.18 48.37 -36.69
CA LYS A 4 -10.20 47.03 -37.27
C LYS A 4 -9.80 47.14 -38.74
N HIS A 5 -8.76 46.43 -39.16
CA HIS A 5 -8.49 46.19 -40.58
C HIS A 5 -8.94 44.77 -40.91
N VAL A 6 -10.08 44.70 -41.59
CA VAL A 6 -10.65 43.51 -42.23
C VAL A 6 -10.21 43.58 -43.68
N GLN A 7 -9.49 42.57 -44.17
CA GLN A 7 -9.32 42.36 -45.60
C GLN A 7 -10.00 41.06 -46.00
N MET A 8 -10.96 41.20 -46.91
CA MET A 8 -11.76 40.15 -47.51
C MET A 8 -11.22 39.81 -48.90
N VAL A 9 -11.19 38.50 -49.17
CA VAL A 9 -11.62 37.80 -50.40
C VAL A 9 -10.85 38.04 -51.71
N HIS A 10 -10.49 36.93 -52.36
CA HIS A 10 -10.57 36.53 -53.79
C HIS A 10 -9.46 35.47 -53.97
N GLY A 11 -9.66 34.19 -54.28
CA GLY A 11 -10.68 33.57 -55.10
C GLY A 11 -10.00 32.98 -56.34
N HIS A 12 -9.57 31.71 -56.32
CA HIS A 12 -9.42 30.92 -57.55
C HIS A 12 -9.35 29.41 -57.28
N LEU A 13 -10.47 28.74 -57.55
CA LEU A 13 -10.51 27.31 -57.89
C LEU A 13 -9.90 27.12 -59.27
N SER A 14 -8.94 26.21 -59.41
CA SER A 14 -8.61 25.61 -60.70
C SER A 14 -8.54 24.10 -60.56
N LYS A 15 -9.60 23.44 -61.04
CA LYS A 15 -9.64 22.02 -61.35
C LYS A 15 -8.74 21.78 -62.57
N LYS A 16 -7.79 20.85 -62.47
CA LYS A 16 -7.28 20.13 -63.64
C LYS A 16 -7.29 18.63 -63.34
N HIS A 17 -8.19 17.95 -64.04
CA HIS A 17 -8.10 16.54 -64.35
C HIS A 17 -6.78 16.26 -65.08
N PHE A 18 -6.11 15.17 -64.73
CA PHE A 18 -5.27 14.44 -65.67
C PHE A 18 -5.35 12.95 -65.32
N ASP A 19 -6.07 12.23 -66.18
CA ASP A 19 -6.05 10.77 -66.26
C ASP A 19 -4.68 10.30 -66.75
N GLY A 20 -4.18 9.24 -66.13
CA GLY A 20 -2.88 8.68 -66.44
C GLY A 20 -2.75 7.27 -65.88
N ALA A 21 -3.57 6.36 -66.37
CA ALA A 21 -3.39 4.93 -66.17
C ALA A 21 -2.02 4.50 -66.71
N LYS A 22 -1.11 4.12 -65.82
CA LYS A 22 0.05 3.29 -66.14
C LYS A 22 -0.04 2.00 -65.33
N HIS A 23 -0.46 0.95 -66.02
CA HIS A 23 -0.19 -0.42 -65.63
C HIS A 23 1.31 -0.58 -65.34
N ARG A 24 1.66 -0.92 -64.11
CA ARG A 24 2.94 -1.55 -63.77
C ARG A 24 2.63 -2.87 -63.09
N THR A 25 2.63 -3.91 -63.91
CA THR A 25 2.70 -5.29 -63.47
C THR A 25 4.12 -5.56 -62.92
N LYS A 26 4.16 -6.49 -61.94
CA LYS A 26 5.34 -7.20 -61.40
C LYS A 26 6.23 -6.42 -60.41
N SER A 27 6.04 -6.68 -59.12
CA SER A 27 7.03 -7.41 -58.30
C SER A 27 6.48 -7.67 -56.90
N THR A 28 5.72 -8.76 -56.75
CA THR A 28 5.33 -9.35 -55.47
C THR A 28 6.34 -10.42 -55.06
N ALA A 29 7.63 -10.05 -54.97
CA ALA A 29 8.70 -10.97 -54.59
C ALA A 29 9.94 -10.23 -54.05
N ALA A 30 9.80 -9.39 -53.01
CA ALA A 30 10.94 -8.87 -52.23
C ALA A 30 10.52 -8.22 -50.89
N PHE A 31 9.48 -8.72 -50.21
CA PHE A 31 8.93 -8.06 -49.01
C PHE A 31 8.86 -8.97 -47.76
N SER A 32 9.84 -9.87 -47.57
CA SER A 32 9.84 -10.74 -46.37
C SER A 32 11.20 -11.04 -45.72
N GLU A 33 12.24 -10.21 -45.88
CA GLU A 33 13.54 -10.49 -45.23
C GLU A 33 13.86 -9.63 -44.00
N ASN A 34 13.04 -8.62 -43.69
CA ASN A 34 13.35 -7.67 -42.61
C ASN A 34 12.33 -7.67 -41.45
N GLN A 35 11.48 -8.69 -41.31
CA GLN A 35 10.66 -8.81 -40.10
C GLN A 35 11.31 -9.78 -39.10
N PRO A 36 11.55 -9.38 -37.84
CA PRO A 36 12.03 -10.30 -36.82
C PRO A 36 11.03 -11.45 -36.63
N ASN A 37 11.52 -12.69 -36.46
CA ASN A 37 10.69 -13.86 -36.20
C ASN A 37 9.61 -13.55 -35.13
N GLU A 38 8.40 -14.08 -35.35
CA GLU A 38 7.25 -13.87 -34.47
C GLU A 38 7.56 -14.25 -33.00
N ARG A 39 8.41 -15.27 -32.81
CA ARG A 39 8.92 -15.69 -31.50
C ARG A 39 9.80 -14.63 -30.83
N THR A 40 10.78 -14.07 -31.55
CA THR A 40 11.68 -13.01 -31.05
C THR A 40 10.90 -11.76 -30.68
N THR A 41 9.89 -11.38 -31.48
CA THR A 41 9.04 -10.21 -31.17
C THR A 41 8.16 -10.43 -29.94
N THR A 42 7.65 -11.65 -29.74
CA THR A 42 6.86 -12.00 -28.56
C THR A 42 7.70 -11.95 -27.29
N ILE A 43 8.91 -12.52 -27.33
CA ILE A 43 9.87 -12.46 -26.21
C ILE A 43 10.26 -11.01 -25.92
N ALA A 44 10.54 -10.21 -26.94
CA ALA A 44 10.87 -8.79 -26.80
C ALA A 44 9.72 -7.98 -26.16
N ARG A 45 8.46 -8.23 -26.55
CA ARG A 45 7.28 -7.60 -25.94
C ARG A 45 7.07 -8.02 -24.48
N ASN A 46 7.33 -9.29 -24.16
CA ASN A 46 7.25 -9.75 -22.77
C ASN A 46 8.35 -9.13 -21.91
N LEU A 47 9.57 -9.03 -22.45
CA LEU A 47 10.67 -8.34 -21.81
C LEU A 47 10.36 -6.86 -21.60
N GLU A 48 9.76 -6.19 -22.58
CA GLU A 48 9.31 -4.81 -22.45
C GLU A 48 8.35 -4.65 -21.26
N LYS A 49 7.29 -5.48 -21.18
CA LYS A 49 6.32 -5.45 -20.08
C LYS A 49 7.01 -5.61 -18.72
N LEU A 50 7.92 -6.58 -18.61
CA LEU A 50 8.68 -6.80 -17.38
C LEU A 50 9.57 -5.60 -17.02
N ARG A 51 10.26 -5.00 -17.99
CA ARG A 51 11.08 -3.80 -17.79
C ARG A 51 10.24 -2.61 -17.32
N LEU A 52 9.03 -2.44 -17.86
CA LEU A 52 8.12 -1.40 -17.41
C LEU A 52 7.66 -1.63 -15.96
N GLU A 53 7.37 -2.87 -15.57
CA GLU A 53 7.01 -3.19 -14.18
C GLU A 53 8.19 -3.02 -13.20
N VAL A 54 9.42 -3.34 -13.63
CA VAL A 54 10.64 -3.03 -12.88
C VAL A 54 10.74 -1.54 -12.62
N ILE A 55 10.65 -0.69 -13.66
CA ILE A 55 10.76 0.76 -13.52
C ILE A 55 9.66 1.34 -12.62
N ARG A 56 8.41 0.91 -12.82
CA ARG A 56 7.28 1.37 -12.00
C ARG A 56 7.48 1.01 -10.53
N THR A 57 7.98 -0.19 -10.27
CA THR A 57 8.22 -0.67 -8.90
C THR A 57 9.42 0.03 -8.27
N GLU A 58 10.51 0.19 -9.03
CA GLU A 58 11.72 0.91 -8.63
C GLU A 58 11.40 2.37 -8.27
N ALA A 59 10.65 3.07 -9.12
CA ALA A 59 10.22 4.44 -8.84
C ALA A 59 9.40 4.56 -7.54
N ARG A 60 8.51 3.60 -7.28
CA ARG A 60 7.74 3.53 -6.01
C ARG A 60 8.64 3.24 -4.81
N VAL A 61 9.62 2.34 -4.95
CA VAL A 61 10.60 2.02 -3.90
C VAL A 61 11.44 3.25 -3.58
N ASN A 62 12.03 3.90 -4.60
CA ASN A 62 12.84 5.09 -4.43
C ASN A 62 12.06 6.20 -3.74
N PHE A 63 10.81 6.44 -4.17
CA PHE A 63 9.93 7.39 -3.50
C PHE A 63 9.71 7.06 -2.02
N LEU A 64 9.42 5.79 -1.68
CA LEU A 64 9.23 5.38 -0.28
C LEU A 64 10.52 5.45 0.55
N GLN A 65 11.68 5.16 -0.05
CA GLN A 65 12.98 5.32 0.59
C GLN A 65 13.28 6.79 0.90
N GLU A 66 13.03 7.69 -0.05
CA GLU A 66 13.17 9.13 0.17
C GLU A 66 12.20 9.65 1.24
N CYS A 67 10.95 9.16 1.24
CA CYS A 67 10.02 9.45 2.33
C CYS A 67 10.54 8.95 3.69
N LYS A 68 11.13 7.75 3.74
CA LYS A 68 11.73 7.21 4.97
C LYS A 68 12.92 8.05 5.45
N LYS A 69 13.84 8.44 4.56
CA LYS A 69 15.00 9.29 4.88
C LYS A 69 14.57 10.63 5.48
N ASN A 70 13.52 11.23 4.92
CA ASN A 70 13.00 12.52 5.38
C ASN A 70 11.96 12.40 6.51
N ASN A 71 11.73 11.20 7.06
CA ASN A 71 10.68 10.92 8.07
C ASN A 71 9.27 11.38 7.68
N ILE A 72 8.95 11.32 6.39
CA ILE A 72 7.67 11.72 5.82
C ILE A 72 6.77 10.49 5.65
N ILE A 73 5.49 10.63 6.01
CA ILE A 73 4.45 9.65 5.69
C ILE A 73 3.70 10.12 4.42
N PRO A 74 3.69 9.32 3.34
CA PRO A 74 2.90 9.63 2.16
C PRO A 74 1.41 9.76 2.48
N ARG A 75 0.71 10.69 1.83
CA ARG A 75 -0.73 10.96 2.08
C ARG A 75 -1.64 9.72 2.05
N GLY A 76 -1.35 8.74 1.20
CA GLY A 76 -2.11 7.50 1.09
C GLY A 76 -1.89 6.50 2.24
N MET A 77 -0.92 6.76 3.12
CA MET A 77 -0.60 5.95 4.30
C MET A 77 -0.98 6.66 5.60
N ILE A 78 -1.56 7.86 5.52
CA ILE A 78 -2.02 8.61 6.68
C ILE A 78 -3.35 8.03 7.15
N ILE A 79 -3.34 7.47 8.35
CA ILE A 79 -4.56 7.02 9.03
C ILE A 79 -5.22 8.24 9.65
N LYS A 80 -6.45 8.56 9.24
CA LYS A 80 -7.24 9.64 9.84
C LYS A 80 -7.96 9.10 11.08
N SER A 81 -7.73 9.69 12.24
CA SER A 81 -8.56 9.40 13.42
C SER A 81 -9.83 10.26 13.35
N ASN A 82 -10.99 9.63 13.23
CA ASN A 82 -12.28 10.33 13.30
C ASN A 82 -12.68 10.68 14.75
N TYR A 83 -12.00 10.09 15.74
CA TYR A 83 -12.25 10.31 17.16
C TYR A 83 -11.06 11.02 17.79
N ASN A 84 -11.35 11.95 18.69
CA ASN A 84 -10.40 12.83 19.34
C ASN A 84 -9.60 12.10 20.44
N ILE A 85 -8.97 10.99 20.08
CA ILE A 85 -8.16 10.18 20.99
C ILE A 85 -6.75 10.77 21.00
N TYR A 86 -6.60 11.95 21.59
CA TYR A 86 -5.30 12.62 21.76
C TYR A 86 -4.25 11.72 22.45
N LYS A 87 -4.67 10.68 23.17
CA LYS A 87 -3.79 9.71 23.84
C LYS A 87 -3.16 8.64 22.94
N ASN A 88 -3.62 8.46 21.69
CA ASN A 88 -3.09 7.41 20.78
C ASN A 88 -2.27 7.91 19.59
N ASN A 89 -1.90 9.20 19.56
CA ASN A 89 -1.10 9.76 18.46
C ASN A 89 0.25 9.04 18.28
N LYS A 90 0.88 8.60 19.38
CA LYS A 90 2.12 7.81 19.33
C LYS A 90 1.90 6.47 18.63
N LEU A 91 0.93 5.68 19.10
CA LEU A 91 0.57 4.39 18.49
C LEU A 91 0.19 4.55 17.01
N LEU A 92 -0.54 5.61 16.67
CA LEU A 92 -0.93 5.91 15.31
C LEU A 92 0.30 6.20 14.43
N SER A 93 1.22 7.04 14.91
CA SER A 93 2.47 7.36 14.20
C SER A 93 3.36 6.12 14.02
N GLU A 94 3.50 5.28 15.04
CA GLU A 94 4.23 4.01 14.98
C GLU A 94 3.59 3.06 13.96
N THR A 95 2.25 3.01 13.93
CA THR A 95 1.51 2.20 12.97
C THR A 95 1.71 2.70 11.54
N MET A 96 1.62 4.02 11.29
CA MET A 96 1.88 4.61 9.96
C MET A 96 3.32 4.33 9.48
N ASN A 97 4.31 4.48 10.37
CA ASN A 97 5.70 4.13 10.09
C ASN A 97 5.85 2.64 9.75
N LYS A 98 5.22 1.76 10.54
CA LYS A 98 5.24 0.31 10.31
C LYS A 98 4.58 -0.07 8.97
N ILE A 99 3.48 0.57 8.60
CA ILE A 99 2.82 0.38 7.29
C ILE A 99 3.76 0.78 6.15
N ARG A 100 4.40 1.96 6.24
CA ARG A 100 5.39 2.41 5.25
C ARG A 100 6.51 1.40 5.10
N ASP A 101 7.10 0.98 6.21
CA ASP A 101 8.28 0.12 6.23
C ASP A 101 7.94 -1.30 5.74
N ASN A 102 6.80 -1.86 6.14
CA ASN A 102 6.30 -3.13 5.61
C ASN A 102 6.00 -3.06 4.11
N THR A 103 5.39 -1.97 3.65
CA THR A 103 5.11 -1.75 2.23
C THR A 103 6.40 -1.66 1.43
N LEU A 104 7.40 -0.94 1.95
CA LEU A 104 8.72 -0.82 1.35
C LEU A 104 9.40 -2.19 1.23
N ALA A 105 9.41 -2.98 2.31
CA ALA A 105 9.99 -4.33 2.32
C ALA A 105 9.30 -5.25 1.30
N TRP A 106 7.96 -5.24 1.24
CA TRP A 106 7.21 -6.01 0.26
C TRP A 106 7.54 -5.57 -1.18
N ARG A 107 7.61 -4.27 -1.45
CA ARG A 107 7.97 -3.73 -2.78
C ARG A 107 9.40 -4.10 -3.19
N LEU A 108 10.35 -4.12 -2.26
CA LEU A 108 11.72 -4.58 -2.53
C LEU A 108 11.75 -6.06 -2.93
N LYS A 109 10.96 -6.92 -2.26
CA LYS A 109 10.82 -8.33 -2.65
C LYS A 109 10.22 -8.48 -4.06
N GLN A 110 9.19 -7.68 -4.38
CA GLN A 110 8.60 -7.65 -5.72
C GLN A 110 9.61 -7.19 -6.79
N LEU A 111 10.36 -6.12 -6.52
CA LEU A 111 11.38 -5.61 -7.42
C LEU A 111 12.42 -6.68 -7.75
N ARG A 112 12.90 -7.42 -6.73
CA ARG A 112 13.85 -8.53 -6.91
C ARG A 112 13.28 -9.62 -7.82
N SER A 113 12.03 -10.01 -7.61
CA SER A 113 11.34 -10.99 -8.48
C SER A 113 11.26 -10.53 -9.93
N TYR A 114 10.84 -9.28 -10.16
CA TYR A 114 10.75 -8.73 -11.52
C TYR A 114 12.13 -8.60 -12.19
N GLN A 115 13.17 -8.24 -11.45
CA GLN A 115 14.54 -8.18 -11.96
C GLN A 115 15.06 -9.55 -12.37
N ILE A 116 14.83 -10.59 -11.55
CA ILE A 116 15.19 -11.96 -11.89
C ILE A 116 14.48 -12.38 -13.18
N ASN A 117 13.16 -12.19 -13.26
CA ASN A 117 12.38 -12.54 -14.45
C ASN A 117 12.83 -11.78 -15.70
N ALA A 118 13.11 -10.47 -15.57
CA ALA A 118 13.62 -9.67 -16.68
C ALA A 118 15.00 -10.16 -17.15
N ASN A 119 15.90 -10.51 -16.23
CA ASN A 119 17.23 -11.04 -16.54
C ASN A 119 17.13 -12.39 -17.25
N THR A 120 16.26 -13.29 -16.77
CA THR A 120 16.01 -14.59 -17.43
C THR A 120 15.50 -14.38 -18.86
N GLN A 121 14.53 -13.48 -19.07
CA GLN A 121 14.01 -13.17 -20.41
C GLN A 121 15.07 -12.53 -21.33
N ILE A 122 16.00 -11.75 -20.78
CA ILE A 122 17.15 -11.22 -21.54
C ILE A 122 18.07 -12.34 -21.97
N SER A 123 18.41 -13.27 -21.08
CA SER A 123 19.26 -14.41 -21.42
C SER A 123 18.62 -15.29 -22.48
N ILE A 124 17.32 -15.54 -22.38
CA ILE A 124 16.55 -16.27 -23.39
C ILE A 124 16.57 -15.53 -24.73
N LEU A 125 16.27 -14.22 -24.73
CA LEU A 125 16.26 -13.41 -25.95
C LEU A 125 17.64 -13.38 -26.62
N LYS A 126 18.71 -13.23 -25.84
CA LYS A 126 20.10 -13.28 -26.35
C LYS A 126 20.40 -14.62 -26.99
N TYR A 127 20.09 -15.73 -26.30
CA TYR A 127 20.27 -17.06 -26.84
C TYR A 127 19.56 -17.25 -28.19
N TYR A 128 18.30 -16.83 -28.32
CA TYR A 128 17.57 -16.90 -29.59
C TYR A 128 18.16 -16.01 -30.70
N ILE A 129 18.60 -14.80 -30.34
CA ILE A 129 19.27 -13.91 -31.30
C ILE A 129 20.58 -14.54 -31.80
N ASP A 130 21.38 -15.07 -30.88
CA ASP A 130 22.70 -15.64 -31.19
C ASP A 130 22.60 -16.95 -31.98
N THR A 131 21.55 -17.75 -31.75
CA THR A 131 21.37 -19.06 -32.39
C THR A 131 20.61 -19.01 -33.71
N GLU A 132 19.51 -18.27 -33.79
CA GLU A 132 18.64 -18.25 -34.98
C GLU A 132 18.92 -17.08 -35.91
N GLN A 133 19.55 -16.00 -35.42
CA GLN A 133 19.63 -14.73 -36.14
C GLN A 133 20.99 -14.01 -35.99
N SER A 134 22.08 -14.79 -35.89
CA SER A 134 23.45 -14.30 -35.68
C SER A 134 23.93 -13.28 -36.73
N GLN A 135 23.44 -13.40 -37.97
CA GLN A 135 23.84 -12.54 -39.09
C GLN A 135 23.14 -11.17 -39.12
N ARG A 136 22.19 -10.92 -38.22
CA ARG A 136 21.35 -9.71 -38.25
C ARG A 136 21.66 -8.76 -37.09
N ASP A 137 21.78 -7.47 -37.38
CA ASP A 137 21.86 -6.45 -36.35
C ASP A 137 20.47 -6.16 -35.76
N HIS A 138 20.26 -6.61 -34.52
CA HIS A 138 19.03 -6.37 -33.76
C HIS A 138 19.07 -5.12 -32.90
N SER A 139 20.19 -4.38 -32.87
CA SER A 139 20.36 -3.20 -32.01
C SER A 139 19.33 -2.13 -32.33
N ASN A 140 19.13 -1.84 -33.63
CA ASN A 140 18.12 -0.89 -34.11
C ASN A 140 16.71 -1.40 -33.85
N ALA A 141 16.46 -2.70 -34.03
CA ALA A 141 15.17 -3.34 -33.81
C ALA A 141 14.75 -3.39 -32.34
N LEU A 142 15.68 -3.31 -31.39
CA LEU A 142 15.39 -3.24 -29.95
C LEU A 142 15.52 -1.82 -29.38
N SER A 143 16.06 -0.88 -30.15
CA SER A 143 16.28 0.51 -29.73
C SER A 143 14.97 1.22 -29.32
N TRP A 144 13.84 0.93 -29.98
CA TRP A 144 12.54 1.52 -29.66
C TRP A 144 12.09 1.15 -28.24
N MET A 145 12.36 -0.08 -27.80
CA MET A 145 12.02 -0.56 -26.45
C MET A 145 12.84 0.22 -25.42
N ILE A 146 14.15 0.36 -25.64
CA ILE A 146 15.05 1.12 -24.75
C ILE A 146 14.59 2.58 -24.64
N LYS A 147 14.30 3.23 -25.77
CA LYS A 147 13.81 4.62 -25.80
C LYS A 147 12.51 4.78 -25.01
N LYS A 148 11.55 3.88 -25.19
CA LYS A 148 10.25 3.91 -24.48
C LYS A 148 10.42 3.68 -22.97
N VAL A 149 11.23 2.70 -22.60
CA VAL A 149 11.60 2.38 -21.21
C VAL A 149 12.25 3.59 -20.52
N ASN A 150 13.20 4.26 -21.19
CA ASN A 150 13.87 5.45 -20.66
C ASN A 150 12.90 6.63 -20.52
N LYS A 151 12.08 6.90 -21.55
CA LYS A 151 11.07 7.97 -21.49
C LYS A 151 10.15 7.82 -20.28
N ILE A 152 9.62 6.61 -20.05
CA ILE A 152 8.73 6.34 -18.91
C ILE A 152 9.47 6.47 -17.58
N ARG A 153 10.74 6.06 -17.51
CA ARG A 153 11.58 6.25 -16.32
C ARG A 153 11.71 7.74 -15.97
N ASP A 154 12.01 8.57 -16.96
CA ASP A 154 12.21 10.01 -16.76
C ASP A 154 10.89 10.70 -16.35
N GLU A 155 9.78 10.36 -17.00
CA GLU A 155 8.44 10.85 -16.64
C GLU A 155 8.07 10.49 -15.19
N LEU A 156 8.33 9.24 -14.77
CA LEU A 156 8.07 8.80 -13.41
C LEU A 156 8.96 9.50 -12.39
N LYS A 157 10.25 9.69 -12.71
CA LYS A 157 11.19 10.41 -11.85
C LYS A 157 10.70 11.83 -11.57
N ILE A 158 10.38 12.57 -12.63
CA ILE A 158 9.84 13.95 -12.52
C ILE A 158 8.55 13.97 -11.70
N LYS A 159 7.64 13.02 -11.93
CA LYS A 159 6.37 12.94 -11.20
C LYS A 159 6.59 12.69 -9.69
N HIS A 160 7.51 11.80 -9.34
CA HIS A 160 7.80 11.48 -7.95
C HIS A 160 8.57 12.59 -7.24
N GLU A 161 9.50 13.26 -7.92
CA GLU A 161 10.19 14.45 -7.41
C GLU A 161 9.21 15.58 -7.11
N LYS A 162 8.31 15.90 -8.04
CA LYS A 162 7.24 16.90 -7.82
C LYS A 162 6.38 16.54 -6.60
N LYS A 163 6.02 15.26 -6.47
CA LYS A 163 5.23 14.76 -5.33
C LYS A 163 6.00 14.84 -4.01
N LEU A 164 7.29 14.54 -4.01
CA LEU A 164 8.14 14.63 -2.82
C LEU A 164 8.32 16.08 -2.39
N ASN A 165 8.64 16.98 -3.33
CA ASN A 165 8.78 18.41 -3.06
C ASN A 165 7.48 19.00 -2.50
N TYR A 166 6.33 18.61 -3.07
CA TYR A 166 5.03 18.99 -2.53
C TYR A 166 4.85 18.55 -1.07
N LEU A 167 5.26 17.32 -0.71
CA LEU A 167 5.15 16.83 0.67
C LEU A 167 6.09 17.59 1.62
N ILE A 168 7.32 17.87 1.19
CA ILE A 168 8.30 18.63 1.96
C ILE A 168 7.79 20.07 2.20
N ASP A 169 7.32 20.74 1.15
CA ASP A 169 6.79 22.10 1.26
C ASP A 169 5.53 22.15 2.13
N HIS A 170 4.66 21.15 2.03
CA HIS A 170 3.48 21.06 2.88
C HIS A 170 3.85 20.87 4.35
N LEU A 171 4.90 20.11 4.66
CA LEU A 171 5.44 19.98 6.02
C LEU A 171 6.02 21.29 6.55
N LYS A 172 6.76 22.03 5.71
CA LYS A 172 7.29 23.35 6.08
C LYS A 172 6.19 24.36 6.41
N ARG A 173 5.07 24.31 5.68
CA ARG A 173 3.91 25.20 5.88
C ARG A 173 3.05 24.81 7.08
N HIS A 174 3.05 23.53 7.48
CA HIS A 174 2.26 23.00 8.60
C HIS A 174 3.12 22.10 9.50
N PRO A 175 3.97 22.70 10.36
CA PRO A 175 4.88 21.94 11.23
C PRO A 175 4.15 21.03 12.24
N SER A 176 2.89 21.31 12.58
CA SER A 176 2.07 20.46 13.46
C SER A 176 1.74 19.07 12.88
N LEU A 177 2.00 18.84 11.58
CA LEU A 177 1.85 17.54 10.91
C LEU A 177 3.19 16.81 10.71
N SER A 178 4.31 17.44 11.07
CA SER A 178 5.59 16.74 11.16
C SER A 178 5.51 15.73 12.29
N ALA A 179 5.98 14.50 12.04
CA ALA A 179 5.99 13.46 13.05
C ALA A 179 6.62 14.02 14.34
N PRO A 180 6.03 13.76 15.52
CA PRO A 180 6.54 14.32 16.76
C PRO A 180 8.01 13.93 16.89
N ASN A 181 8.86 14.96 16.83
CA ASN A 181 10.29 14.80 17.00
C ASN A 181 10.50 14.21 18.39
N ASN A 182 11.26 13.12 18.48
CA ASN A 182 11.62 12.43 19.70
C ASN A 182 12.57 13.32 20.54
N ASN A 183 12.05 14.44 21.04
CA ASN A 183 12.75 15.27 22.02
C ASN A 183 12.03 15.09 23.35
N ASN A 184 12.56 14.15 24.13
CA ASN A 184 12.70 14.19 25.59
C ASN A 184 11.74 15.14 26.32
N ASN A 185 10.47 14.78 26.39
CA ASN A 185 9.64 15.19 27.52
C ASN A 185 9.55 14.01 28.47
N LYS A 186 10.40 14.12 29.50
CA LYS A 186 10.36 13.44 30.77
C LYS A 186 8.94 13.57 31.35
N PHE A 187 8.04 12.66 30.97
CA PHE A 187 6.80 12.46 31.69
C PHE A 187 7.13 11.59 32.90
N ASP A 188 7.56 12.25 33.97
CA ASP A 188 7.29 11.76 35.31
C ASP A 188 5.77 11.72 35.47
N ASN A 189 5.18 10.54 35.28
CA ASN A 189 4.08 10.05 36.10
C ASN A 189 3.73 8.62 35.68
N LYS A 190 3.96 7.71 36.63
CA LYS A 190 3.54 6.30 36.71
C LYS A 190 2.77 5.77 35.49
N ASN A 191 3.35 4.78 34.80
CA ASN A 191 2.67 3.92 33.82
C ASN A 191 1.48 3.19 34.48
N THR A 192 0.36 3.86 34.66
CA THR A 192 -0.90 3.21 35.07
C THR A 192 -1.62 2.77 33.80
N TYR A 193 -1.67 1.46 33.56
CA TYR A 193 -2.33 0.87 32.38
C TYR A 193 -3.86 0.98 32.44
N VAL A 194 -4.41 1.46 33.56
CA VAL A 194 -5.85 1.62 33.79
C VAL A 194 -6.21 3.09 33.86
N VAL A 195 -7.13 3.51 32.98
CA VAL A 195 -7.74 4.84 33.00
C VAL A 195 -9.19 4.70 33.45
N ASN A 196 -9.53 5.34 34.57
CA ASN A 196 -10.92 5.38 35.04
C ASN A 196 -11.75 6.32 34.16
N ASN A 197 -12.65 5.76 33.36
CA ASN A 197 -13.56 6.52 32.50
C ASN A 197 -14.94 6.73 33.15
N SER A 198 -15.14 6.32 34.40
CA SER A 198 -16.41 6.48 35.12
C SER A 198 -16.41 7.75 35.96
N ASN A 199 -17.60 8.30 36.23
CA ASN A 199 -17.77 9.44 37.15
C ASN A 199 -17.59 9.05 38.64
N LYS A 200 -17.29 7.78 38.93
CA LYS A 200 -17.05 7.29 40.29
C LYS A 200 -15.55 7.35 40.60
N THR A 201 -15.19 7.81 41.78
CA THR A 201 -13.81 7.75 42.26
C THR A 201 -13.47 6.31 42.65
N LEU A 202 -12.46 5.74 42.00
CA LEU A 202 -11.95 4.41 42.34
C LEU A 202 -10.84 4.55 43.39
N THR A 203 -10.81 3.64 44.35
CA THR A 203 -9.73 3.57 45.34
C THR A 203 -8.45 3.01 44.72
N GLU A 204 -7.29 3.30 45.33
CA GLU A 204 -5.99 2.80 44.86
C GLU A 204 -5.96 1.27 44.78
N GLN A 205 -6.63 0.59 45.71
CA GLN A 205 -6.78 -0.86 45.69
C GLN A 205 -7.57 -1.36 44.47
N GLN A 206 -8.63 -0.66 44.08
CA GLN A 206 -9.43 -1.00 42.90
C GLN A 206 -8.63 -0.79 41.61
N LEU A 207 -7.85 0.28 41.52
CA LEU A 207 -6.95 0.51 40.40
C LEU A 207 -5.90 -0.60 40.28
N ASN A 208 -5.29 -1.00 41.40
CA ASN A 208 -4.32 -2.10 41.44
C ASN A 208 -4.91 -3.45 41.01
N VAL A 209 -6.19 -3.70 41.29
CA VAL A 209 -6.90 -4.92 40.83
C VAL A 209 -7.12 -4.86 39.32
N LEU A 210 -7.58 -3.72 38.81
CA LEU A 210 -7.83 -3.53 37.38
C LEU A 210 -6.55 -3.61 36.55
N GLU A 211 -5.41 -3.15 37.08
CA GLU A 211 -4.10 -3.21 36.41
C GLU A 211 -3.63 -4.65 36.17
N LYS A 212 -4.06 -5.60 36.99
CA LYS A 212 -3.73 -7.02 36.84
C LYS A 212 -4.52 -7.72 35.74
N GLY A 213 -5.51 -7.03 35.15
CA GLY A 213 -6.27 -7.48 33.98
C GLY A 213 -7.35 -8.53 34.27
N LEU A 214 -8.11 -8.88 33.22
CA LEU A 214 -9.31 -9.73 33.31
C LEU A 214 -9.08 -11.16 33.82
N LYS A 215 -7.82 -11.61 33.89
CA LYS A 215 -7.46 -12.94 34.43
C LYS A 215 -7.18 -12.93 35.93
N TYR A 216 -7.18 -11.76 36.56
CA TYR A 216 -6.93 -11.64 37.99
C TYR A 216 -8.25 -11.71 38.76
N VAL A 217 -8.41 -12.81 39.50
CA VAL A 217 -9.51 -12.96 40.45
C VAL A 217 -8.95 -12.71 41.85
N PRO A 218 -9.33 -11.62 42.55
CA PRO A 218 -8.89 -11.42 43.92
C PRO A 218 -9.45 -12.54 44.80
N THR A 219 -8.55 -13.26 45.46
CA THR A 219 -8.94 -14.32 46.40
C THR A 219 -9.54 -13.65 47.66
N PRO A 220 -10.81 -13.92 48.01
CA PRO A 220 -11.42 -13.32 49.19
C PRO A 220 -10.70 -13.83 50.45
N LYS A 221 -10.36 -12.92 51.37
CA LYS A 221 -9.70 -13.26 52.65
C LYS A 221 -10.63 -14.01 53.61
N SER A 222 -11.93 -13.77 53.49
CA SER A 222 -12.99 -14.44 54.22
C SER A 222 -14.18 -14.60 53.29
N ILE A 223 -14.71 -15.81 53.23
CA ILE A 223 -15.92 -16.12 52.48
C ILE A 223 -17.08 -15.92 53.45
N ASP A 224 -17.94 -14.93 53.19
CA ASP A 224 -19.19 -14.81 53.93
C ASP A 224 -20.18 -15.84 53.39
N LEU A 225 -20.21 -17.00 54.05
CA LEU A 225 -21.05 -18.12 53.66
C LEU A 225 -22.53 -17.73 53.70
N VAL A 226 -22.93 -16.81 54.58
CA VAL A 226 -24.33 -16.39 54.74
C VAL A 226 -24.79 -15.59 53.52
N ASP A 227 -23.96 -14.66 53.04
CA ASP A 227 -24.25 -13.88 51.83
C ASP A 227 -24.28 -14.75 50.56
N ILE A 228 -23.41 -15.76 50.49
CA ILE A 228 -23.42 -16.70 49.36
C ILE A 228 -24.68 -17.57 49.40
N ILE A 229 -25.02 -18.13 50.56
CA ILE A 229 -26.22 -18.96 50.73
C ILE A 229 -27.48 -18.15 50.39
N THR A 230 -27.60 -16.94 50.93
CA THR A 230 -28.77 -16.07 50.68
C THR A 230 -28.87 -15.64 49.21
N ASN A 231 -27.76 -15.32 48.55
CA ASN A 231 -27.75 -15.01 47.10
C ASN A 231 -28.10 -16.22 46.23
N VAL A 232 -27.64 -17.41 46.61
CA VAL A 232 -27.98 -18.65 45.91
C VAL A 232 -29.45 -19.00 46.13
N GLU A 233 -29.96 -18.89 47.36
CA GLU A 233 -31.37 -19.14 47.66
C GLU A 233 -32.31 -18.17 46.95
N THR A 234 -31.98 -16.89 46.90
CA THR A 234 -32.76 -15.87 46.17
C THR A 234 -32.73 -16.13 44.66
N SER A 235 -31.57 -16.46 44.10
CA SER A 235 -31.43 -16.82 42.69
C SER A 235 -32.20 -18.10 42.34
N LEU A 236 -32.14 -19.12 43.20
CA LEU A 236 -32.92 -20.33 43.07
C LEU A 236 -34.42 -20.03 43.15
N LYS A 237 -34.89 -19.19 44.07
CA LYS A 237 -36.32 -18.80 44.16
C LYS A 237 -36.85 -18.25 42.83
N LEU A 238 -36.08 -17.37 42.18
CA LEU A 238 -36.44 -16.71 40.91
C LEU A 238 -36.34 -17.62 39.67
N THR A 239 -35.72 -18.78 39.79
CA THR A 239 -35.43 -19.64 38.64
C THR A 239 -36.64 -20.52 38.22
N PRO A 240 -36.89 -20.72 36.91
CA PRO A 240 -37.95 -21.59 36.39
C PRO A 240 -37.85 -23.04 36.90
N LYS A 241 -39.00 -23.72 37.06
CA LYS A 241 -39.10 -25.08 37.63
C LYS A 241 -38.21 -26.12 36.95
N ILE A 242 -38.00 -25.98 35.63
CA ILE A 242 -37.19 -26.91 34.83
C ILE A 242 -35.71 -26.86 35.24
N LEU A 243 -35.15 -25.65 35.41
CA LEU A 243 -33.75 -25.47 35.81
C LEU A 243 -33.51 -25.90 37.27
N LYS A 244 -34.53 -25.77 38.14
CA LYS A 244 -34.47 -26.31 39.51
C LYS A 244 -34.32 -27.83 39.52
N GLN A 245 -35.07 -28.54 38.67
CA GLN A 245 -35.00 -30.00 38.59
C GLN A 245 -33.64 -30.48 38.07
N VAL A 246 -33.07 -29.78 37.08
CA VAL A 246 -31.74 -30.09 36.55
C VAL A 246 -30.66 -29.88 37.62
N ALA A 247 -30.70 -28.74 38.33
CA ALA A 247 -29.76 -28.47 39.42
C ALA A 247 -29.87 -29.51 40.56
N ILE A 248 -31.09 -29.92 40.91
CA ILE A 248 -31.31 -30.98 41.91
C ILE A 248 -30.70 -32.30 41.43
N SER A 249 -30.93 -32.72 40.18
CA SER A 249 -30.36 -33.97 39.67
C SER A 249 -28.83 -33.97 39.67
N GLU A 250 -28.21 -32.85 39.32
CA GLU A 250 -26.75 -32.72 39.25
C GLU A 250 -26.09 -32.72 40.64
N VAL A 251 -26.70 -32.01 41.60
CA VAL A 251 -26.25 -32.05 43.01
C VAL A 251 -26.43 -33.44 43.60
N THR A 252 -27.53 -34.13 43.29
CA THR A 252 -27.79 -35.49 43.80
C THR A 252 -26.78 -36.50 43.23
N GLU A 253 -26.42 -36.37 41.94
CA GLU A 253 -25.37 -37.17 41.33
C GLU A 253 -24.00 -36.91 41.96
N PHE A 254 -23.70 -35.64 42.30
CA PHE A 254 -22.45 -35.26 42.94
C PHE A 254 -22.32 -35.79 44.37
N VAL A 255 -23.43 -35.84 45.14
CA VAL A 255 -23.43 -36.35 46.52
C VAL A 255 -23.35 -37.88 46.58
N GLN A 256 -23.79 -38.58 45.52
CA GLN A 256 -23.73 -40.04 45.44
C GLN A 256 -22.38 -40.58 44.95
N LYS A 257 -21.49 -39.72 44.43
CA LYS A 257 -20.10 -40.03 44.11
C LYS A 257 -19.19 -39.79 45.30
#